data_AF-A0A2R3QGQ1-F1
#
_entry.id   AF-A0A2R3QGQ1-F1
#
_cell.length_a   1.000
_cell.length_b   1.000
_cell.length_c   1.000
_cell.angle_alpha   90.00
_cell.angle_beta   90.00
_cell.angle_gamma   90.00
#
_symmetry.space_group_name_H-M   'P 1'
#
loop_
_entity.id
_entity.type
_entity.pdbx_description
1 polymer ?
#
loop_
_entity_poly.entity_id
_entity_poly.type
_entity_poly.pdbx_seq_one_letter_code
_entity_poly.pdbx_strand_id
1 'polypeptide(L)'
;MLLVVWLAFFGLLVFASWLLWQLGVWQMLVAADPTLLTVVILVIFTAATLWVGRRSHLLSRQHAWLAEARGLLAGPPPNAAALLATLSTQPQSWVHGYLADLIAKGPAHWRGNGQLTDLLAEKAHGAHETAWWFNAALLKLGLLGKVIGFSIMALSLGSLDSIEATQTATLLKTLTAGLGTALLTTMTGLVGNILLGLQLSRLDRVADGLVADALELAENGLARVFPAE
;
A
#
# COMPACT_ATOMS: atom_id res chain seq x y z
N MET A 1 -5.33 1.19 16.12
CA MET A 1 -6.47 1.72 15.33
C MET A 1 -6.36 1.38 13.84
N LEU A 2 -5.18 1.54 13.22
CA LEU A 2 -4.96 1.25 11.79
C LEU A 2 -5.32 -0.18 11.36
N LEU A 3 -4.95 -1.18 12.16
CA LEU A 3 -5.26 -2.58 11.87
C LEU A 3 -6.77 -2.85 11.83
N VAL A 4 -7.55 -2.23 12.73
CA VAL A 4 -9.02 -2.40 12.77
C VAL A 4 -9.66 -1.83 11.51
N VAL A 5 -9.19 -0.66 11.07
CA VAL A 5 -9.66 -0.02 9.83
C VAL A 5 -9.32 -0.88 8.62
N TRP A 6 -8.10 -1.42 8.56
CA TRP A 6 -7.71 -2.35 7.50
C TRP A 6 -8.56 -3.63 7.54
N LEU A 7 -8.82 -4.19 8.72
CA LEU A 7 -9.62 -5.40 8.89
C LEU A 7 -11.08 -5.18 8.46
N ALA A 8 -11.66 -4.01 8.79
CA ALA A 8 -12.99 -3.63 8.35
C ALA A 8 -13.07 -3.50 6.82
N PHE A 9 -12.07 -2.85 6.22
CA PHE A 9 -11.98 -2.74 4.76
C PHE A 9 -11.79 -4.10 4.09
N PHE A 10 -10.90 -4.94 4.61
CA PHE A 10 -10.69 -6.30 4.12
C PHE A 10 -11.95 -7.15 4.26
N GLY A 11 -12.65 -7.06 5.40
CA GLY A 11 -13.94 -7.72 5.61
C GLY A 11 -14.99 -7.28 4.58
N LEU A 12 -15.05 -5.98 4.26
CA LEU A 12 -15.90 -5.46 3.19
C LEU A 12 -15.52 -6.05 1.82
N LEU A 13 -14.22 -6.15 1.50
CA LEU A 13 -13.75 -6.75 0.25
C LEU A 13 -14.12 -8.24 0.16
N VAL A 14 -13.96 -8.99 1.25
CA VAL A 14 -14.33 -10.42 1.30
C VAL A 14 -15.84 -10.58 1.12
N PHE A 15 -16.64 -9.75 1.79
CA PHE A 15 -18.09 -9.75 1.64
C PHE A 15 -18.52 -9.40 0.20
N ALA A 16 -17.95 -8.35 -0.38
CA ALA A 16 -18.21 -7.98 -1.77
C ALA A 16 -17.80 -9.09 -2.74
N SER A 17 -16.65 -9.73 -2.52
CA SER A 17 -16.19 -10.87 -3.31
C SER A 17 -17.15 -12.06 -3.22
N TRP A 18 -17.68 -12.35 -2.03
CA TRP A 18 -18.70 -13.37 -1.82
C TRP A 18 -20.01 -13.01 -2.53
N LEU A 19 -20.45 -11.76 -2.48
CA LEU A 19 -21.64 -11.30 -3.19
C LEU A 19 -21.50 -11.47 -4.72
N LEU A 20 -20.33 -11.08 -5.27
CA LEU A 20 -20.01 -11.26 -6.69
C LEU A 20 -19.99 -12.74 -7.10
N TRP A 21 -19.63 -13.64 -6.17
CA TRP A 21 -19.73 -15.08 -6.38
C TRP A 21 -21.17 -15.56 -6.48
N GLN A 22 -22.04 -15.13 -5.57
CA GLN A 22 -23.45 -15.48 -5.64
C GLN A 22 -24.14 -14.95 -6.90
N LEU A 23 -23.69 -13.80 -7.41
CA LEU A 23 -24.19 -13.21 -8.65
C LEU A 23 -23.58 -13.81 -9.93
N GLY A 24 -22.67 -14.79 -9.82
CA GLY A 24 -22.01 -15.42 -10.97
C GLY A 24 -20.98 -14.55 -11.69
N VAL A 25 -20.63 -13.38 -11.13
CA VAL A 25 -19.74 -12.40 -11.79
C VAL A 25 -18.33 -12.95 -11.97
N TRP A 26 -17.80 -13.74 -11.04
CA TRP A 26 -16.47 -14.36 -11.19
C TRP A 26 -16.40 -15.30 -12.40
N GLN A 27 -17.45 -16.08 -12.62
CA GLN A 27 -17.53 -17.01 -13.75
C GLN A 27 -17.61 -16.21 -15.06
N MET A 28 -18.41 -15.14 -15.07
CA MET A 28 -18.49 -14.22 -16.21
C MET A 28 -17.13 -13.55 -16.50
N LEU A 29 -16.41 -13.09 -15.47
CA LEU A 29 -15.10 -12.45 -15.62
C LEU A 29 -14.06 -13.40 -16.22
N VAL A 30 -13.99 -14.64 -15.72
CA VAL A 30 -13.02 -15.64 -16.20
C VAL A 30 -13.40 -16.15 -17.60
N ALA A 31 -14.69 -16.40 -17.86
CA ALA A 31 -15.14 -16.83 -19.18
C ALA A 31 -14.98 -15.72 -20.23
N ALA A 32 -15.12 -14.45 -19.82
CA ALA A 32 -14.93 -13.31 -20.69
C ALA A 32 -13.45 -12.99 -20.94
N ASP A 33 -12.50 -13.43 -20.12
CA ASP A 33 -11.08 -13.07 -20.30
C ASP A 33 -10.21 -14.29 -20.64
N PRO A 34 -10.06 -14.65 -21.93
CA PRO A 34 -9.19 -15.74 -22.35
C PRO A 34 -7.69 -15.45 -22.11
N THR A 35 -7.32 -14.19 -21.89
CA THR A 35 -5.91 -13.78 -21.66
C THR A 35 -5.46 -14.03 -20.23
N LEU A 36 -6.40 -14.30 -19.32
CA LEU A 36 -6.18 -14.48 -17.88
C LEU A 36 -5.57 -13.25 -17.19
N LEU A 37 -5.52 -12.08 -17.84
CA LEU A 37 -5.01 -10.84 -17.26
C LEU A 37 -5.82 -10.41 -16.03
N THR A 38 -7.14 -10.59 -16.08
CA THR A 38 -8.04 -10.31 -14.97
C THR A 38 -7.65 -11.11 -13.72
N VAL A 39 -7.28 -12.39 -13.88
CA VAL A 39 -6.80 -13.23 -12.77
C VAL A 39 -5.47 -12.71 -12.24
N VAL A 40 -4.55 -12.32 -13.11
CA VAL A 40 -3.26 -11.73 -12.70
C VAL A 40 -3.47 -10.45 -11.90
N ILE A 41 -4.35 -9.55 -12.35
CA ILE A 41 -4.72 -8.31 -11.64
C ILE A 41 -5.25 -8.63 -10.24
N LEU A 42 -6.14 -9.63 -10.11
CA LEU A 42 -6.70 -10.04 -8.82
C LEU A 42 -5.65 -10.63 -7.88
N VAL A 43 -4.72 -11.44 -8.40
CA VAL A 43 -3.61 -12.00 -7.61
C VAL A 43 -2.68 -10.90 -7.10
N ILE A 44 -2.31 -9.95 -7.96
CA ILE A 44 -1.48 -8.80 -7.55
C ILE A 44 -2.21 -7.97 -6.50
N PHE A 45 -3.49 -7.67 -6.72
CA PHE A 45 -4.31 -6.88 -5.79
C PHE A 45 -4.43 -7.55 -4.41
N THR A 46 -4.69 -8.86 -4.37
CA THR A 46 -4.83 -9.61 -3.12
C THR A 46 -3.49 -9.69 -2.37
N ALA A 47 -2.39 -9.99 -3.06
CA ALA A 47 -1.05 -9.99 -2.47
C ALA A 47 -0.67 -8.63 -1.91
N ALA A 48 -0.91 -7.54 -2.66
CA ALA A 48 -0.65 -6.18 -2.20
C ALA A 48 -1.53 -5.80 -1.00
N THR A 49 -2.81 -6.16 -1.00
CA THR A 49 -3.73 -5.92 0.12
C THR A 49 -3.27 -6.64 1.39
N LEU A 50 -2.84 -7.90 1.30
CA LEU A 50 -2.27 -8.65 2.43
C LEU A 50 -0.98 -8.00 2.95
N TRP A 51 -0.13 -7.54 2.03
CA TRP A 51 1.08 -6.81 2.40
C TRP A 51 0.77 -5.51 3.15
N VAL A 52 -0.24 -4.74 2.71
CA VAL A 52 -0.70 -3.54 3.42
C VAL A 52 -1.19 -3.90 4.83
N GLY A 53 -1.90 -5.03 4.99
CA GLY A 53 -2.32 -5.51 6.31
C GLY A 53 -1.14 -5.77 7.24
N ARG A 54 -0.12 -6.48 6.76
CA ARG A 54 1.11 -6.73 7.53
C ARG A 54 1.85 -5.43 7.88
N ARG A 55 1.96 -4.50 6.92
CA ARG A 55 2.61 -3.20 7.14
C ARG A 55 1.83 -2.31 8.11
N SER A 56 0.50 -2.36 8.06
CA SER A 56 -0.40 -1.66 8.99
C SER A 56 -0.22 -2.16 10.44
N HIS A 57 -0.05 -3.47 10.62
CA HIS A 57 0.29 -4.04 11.93
C HIS A 57 1.66 -3.55 12.43
N LEU A 58 2.67 -3.53 11.56
CA LEU A 58 4.01 -3.06 11.93
C LEU A 58 4.00 -1.58 12.35
N LEU A 59 3.37 -0.71 11.55
CA LEU A 59 3.24 0.72 11.89
C LEU A 59 2.44 0.94 13.17
N SER A 60 1.41 0.13 13.43
CA SER A 60 0.65 0.18 14.69
C SER A 60 1.55 -0.13 15.91
N ARG A 61 2.48 -1.09 15.78
CA ARG A 61 3.47 -1.36 16.85
C ARG A 61 4.46 -0.20 17.01
N GLN A 62 4.93 0.39 15.91
CA GLN A 62 5.82 1.56 15.97
C GLN A 62 5.19 2.75 16.68
N HIS A 63 3.89 3.02 16.47
CA HIS A 63 3.18 4.06 17.22
C HIS A 63 3.04 3.73 18.72
N ALA A 64 2.81 2.46 19.06
CA ALA A 64 2.75 2.04 20.47
C ALA A 64 4.11 2.28 21.17
N TRP A 65 5.21 1.95 20.51
CA TRP A 65 6.56 2.24 21.01
C TRP A 65 6.85 3.75 21.07
N LEU A 66 6.35 4.55 20.13
CA LEU A 66 6.45 6.00 20.23
C LEU A 66 5.74 6.53 21.47
N ALA A 67 4.54 6.02 21.79
CA ALA A 67 3.81 6.41 22.98
C ALA A 67 4.55 6.02 24.27
N GLU A 68 5.19 4.84 24.29
CA GLU A 68 6.06 4.41 25.40
C GLU A 68 7.27 5.35 25.57
N ALA A 69 7.98 5.66 24.49
CA ALA A 69 9.12 6.59 24.50
C ALA A 69 8.69 8.01 24.96
N ARG A 70 7.50 8.46 24.54
CA ARG A 70 6.90 9.72 25.01
C ARG A 70 6.65 9.71 26.51
N GLY A 71 6.16 8.60 27.06
CA GLY A 71 5.98 8.43 28.50
C GLY A 71 7.30 8.50 29.27
N LEU A 72 8.36 7.86 28.76
CA LEU A 72 9.69 7.88 29.36
C LEU A 72 10.29 9.29 29.40
N LEU A 73 10.13 10.06 28.33
CA LEU A 73 10.61 11.45 28.23
C LEU A 73 9.75 12.47 28.97
N ALA A 74 8.48 12.14 29.26
CA ALA A 74 7.57 13.00 30.03
C ALA A 74 7.75 12.86 31.56
N GLY A 75 8.37 11.78 32.03
CA GLY A 75 8.66 11.53 33.45
C GLY A 75 9.74 12.45 34.05
N PRO A 76 10.12 12.25 35.32
CA PRO A 76 11.23 12.99 35.96
C PRO A 76 12.51 12.80 35.14
N PRO A 77 13.32 13.87 34.92
CA PRO A 77 14.38 13.89 33.92
C PRO A 77 15.36 12.73 34.16
N PRO A 78 15.32 11.67 33.33
CA PRO A 78 16.22 10.56 33.50
C PRO A 78 17.62 11.02 33.12
N ASN A 79 18.64 10.53 33.83
CA ASN A 79 20.00 10.62 33.36
C ASN A 79 20.07 10.06 31.93
N ALA A 80 20.66 10.80 31.00
CA ALA A 80 20.79 10.42 29.59
C ALA A 80 21.31 8.98 29.42
N ALA A 81 22.21 8.52 30.29
CA ALA A 81 22.72 7.16 30.29
C ALA A 81 21.66 6.09 30.64
N ALA A 82 20.77 6.37 31.60
CA ALA A 82 19.69 5.46 31.98
C ALA A 82 18.60 5.39 30.90
N LEU A 83 18.31 6.54 30.27
CA LEU A 83 17.39 6.61 29.14
C LEU A 83 17.94 5.84 27.93
N LEU A 84 19.22 6.02 27.60
CA LEU A 84 19.89 5.30 26.52
C LEU A 84 19.87 3.77 26.77
N ALA A 85 20.14 3.34 28.01
CA ALA A 85 20.08 1.93 28.38
C ALA A 85 18.67 1.35 28.19
N THR A 86 17.63 2.12 28.54
CA THR A 86 16.23 1.69 28.38
C THR A 86 15.85 1.63 26.90
N LEU A 87 16.18 2.66 26.11
CA LEU A 87 15.85 2.74 24.69
C LEU A 87 16.56 1.68 23.85
N SER A 88 17.81 1.36 24.20
CA SER A 88 18.61 0.34 23.50
C SER A 88 18.17 -1.11 23.76
N THR A 89 17.34 -1.36 24.78
CA THR A 89 16.81 -2.71 25.05
C THR A 89 15.81 -3.20 23.99
N GLN A 90 15.23 -2.31 23.17
CA GLN A 90 14.24 -2.65 22.14
C GLN A 90 14.76 -2.37 20.71
N PRO A 91 15.61 -3.26 20.14
CA PRO A 91 16.28 -3.01 18.85
C PRO A 91 15.34 -2.99 17.62
N GLN A 92 14.08 -3.40 17.76
CA GLN A 92 13.11 -3.43 16.64
C GLN A 92 12.31 -2.12 16.48
N SER A 93 12.42 -1.21 17.43
CA SER A 93 11.70 0.06 17.43
C SER A 93 12.52 1.12 16.69
N TRP A 94 11.97 1.66 15.60
CA TRP A 94 12.66 2.66 14.80
C TRP A 94 12.81 3.97 15.56
N VAL A 95 11.79 4.34 16.33
CA VAL A 95 11.76 5.54 17.16
C VAL A 95 12.75 5.44 18.31
N HIS A 96 12.87 4.28 18.96
CA HIS A 96 13.85 4.10 20.03
C HIS A 96 15.28 4.13 19.49
N GLY A 97 15.55 3.51 18.33
CA GLY A 97 16.85 3.61 17.67
C GLY A 97 17.19 5.05 17.30
N TYR A 98 16.25 5.77 16.71
CA TYR A 98 16.40 7.20 16.40
C TYR A 98 16.75 8.04 17.63
N LEU A 99 15.99 7.89 18.72
CA LEU A 99 16.24 8.63 19.97
C LEU A 99 17.57 8.20 20.62
N ALA A 100 17.91 6.91 20.61
CA ALA A 100 19.18 6.41 21.15
C ALA A 100 20.38 6.99 20.39
N ASP A 101 20.31 7.03 19.06
CA ASP A 101 21.36 7.61 18.20
C ASP A 101 21.51 9.12 18.44
N LEU A 102 20.42 9.84 18.68
CA LEU A 102 20.46 11.26 19.05
C LEU A 102 21.09 11.49 20.42
N ILE A 103 20.75 10.67 21.42
CA ILE A 103 21.33 10.76 22.77
C ILE A 103 22.82 10.43 22.73
N ALA A 104 23.23 9.44 21.93
CA ALA A 104 24.62 9.04 21.77
C ALA A 104 25.50 10.15 21.14
N LYS A 105 24.93 11.02 20.30
CA LYS A 105 25.64 12.20 19.74
C LYS A 105 25.86 13.32 20.77
N GLY A 106 25.16 13.29 21.90
CA GLY A 106 25.35 14.20 23.02
C GLY A 106 24.75 15.61 22.83
N PRO A 107 24.90 16.48 23.86
CA PRO A 107 24.20 17.77 23.97
C PRO A 107 24.52 18.77 22.84
N ALA A 108 25.71 18.70 22.24
CA ALA A 108 26.15 19.64 21.21
C ALA A 108 25.59 19.35 19.80
N HIS A 109 25.16 18.12 19.51
CA HIS A 109 24.89 17.66 18.14
C HIS A 109 23.58 16.90 17.95
N TRP A 110 22.72 16.83 18.97
CA TRP A 110 21.42 16.19 18.87
C TRP A 110 20.39 17.04 18.08
N ARG A 111 20.48 18.38 18.12
CA ARG A 111 19.62 19.26 17.31
C ARG A 111 20.08 19.33 15.85
N GLY A 112 19.12 19.40 14.93
CA GLY A 112 19.38 19.59 13.50
C GLY A 112 19.99 18.37 12.80
N ASN A 113 19.82 17.16 13.35
CA ASN A 113 20.38 15.94 12.78
C ASN A 113 19.54 15.37 11.63
N GLY A 114 19.47 16.10 10.52
CA GLY A 114 18.65 15.75 9.34
C GLY A 114 18.90 14.33 8.83
N GLN A 115 20.15 13.86 8.85
CA GLN A 115 20.52 12.51 8.40
C GLN A 115 19.81 11.38 9.18
N LEU A 116 19.64 11.53 10.50
CA LEU A 116 18.95 10.53 11.32
C LEU A 116 17.44 10.58 11.09
N THR A 117 16.90 11.77 10.87
CA THR A 117 15.49 11.96 10.50
C THR A 117 15.20 11.37 9.13
N ASP A 118 16.09 11.57 8.15
CA ASP A 118 16.01 10.98 6.81
C ASP A 118 16.06 9.45 6.88
N LEU A 119 16.93 8.89 7.73
CA LEU A 119 17.02 7.44 7.95
C LEU A 119 15.74 6.86 8.58
N LEU A 120 15.12 7.59 9.52
CA LEU A 120 13.82 7.21 10.08
C LEU A 120 12.72 7.28 9.02
N ALA A 121 12.69 8.35 8.22
CA ALA A 121 11.76 8.53 7.13
C ALA A 121 11.90 7.42 6.07
N GLU A 122 13.13 7.04 5.71
CA GLU A 122 13.42 5.95 4.79
C GLU A 122 12.90 4.61 5.33
N LYS A 123 13.12 4.30 6.61
CA LYS A 123 12.57 3.08 7.24
C LYS A 123 11.03 3.06 7.25
N ALA A 124 10.40 4.23 7.42
CA ALA A 124 8.95 4.38 7.42
C ALA A 124 8.35 4.24 6.00
N HIS A 125 9.00 4.79 4.97
CA HIS A 125 8.45 4.94 3.62
C HIS A 125 9.01 3.98 2.58
N GLY A 126 10.27 3.53 2.68
CA GLY A 126 10.94 2.80 1.58
C GLY A 126 10.19 1.55 1.11
N ALA A 127 9.47 0.89 2.01
CA ALA A 127 8.66 -0.28 1.66
C ALA A 127 7.37 0.08 0.89
N HIS A 128 6.86 1.31 1.05
CA HIS A 128 5.61 1.78 0.42
C HIS A 128 5.78 2.08 -1.06
N GLU A 129 6.98 2.49 -1.51
CA GLU A 129 7.26 2.80 -2.92
C GLU A 129 6.99 1.59 -3.82
N THR A 130 7.46 0.41 -3.42
CA THR A 130 7.22 -0.84 -4.17
C THR A 130 5.73 -1.16 -4.24
N ALA A 131 4.97 -0.89 -3.18
CA ALA A 131 3.53 -1.14 -3.17
C ALA A 131 2.77 -0.16 -4.09
N TRP A 132 3.19 1.10 -4.15
CA TRP A 132 2.69 2.08 -5.12
C TRP A 132 3.01 1.71 -6.55
N TRP A 133 4.17 1.11 -6.81
CA TRP A 133 4.50 0.58 -8.12
C TRP A 133 3.53 -0.53 -8.55
N PHE A 134 3.22 -1.49 -7.66
CA PHE A 134 2.20 -2.51 -7.94
C PHE A 134 0.82 -1.90 -8.16
N ASN A 135 0.46 -0.87 -7.39
CA ASN A 135 -0.78 -0.13 -7.61
C ASN A 135 -0.83 0.46 -9.03
N ALA A 136 0.23 1.13 -9.49
CA ALA A 136 0.32 1.65 -10.85
C ALA A 136 0.33 0.54 -11.92
N ALA A 137 0.90 -0.63 -11.61
CA ALA A 137 0.88 -1.79 -12.49
C ALA A 137 -0.55 -2.30 -12.75
N LEU A 138 -1.45 -2.30 -11.74
CA LEU A 138 -2.86 -2.69 -11.92
C LEU A 138 -3.56 -1.83 -12.98
N LEU A 139 -3.31 -0.52 -12.97
CA LEU A 139 -3.87 0.40 -13.96
C LEU A 139 -3.31 0.11 -15.36
N LYS A 140 -1.98 -0.08 -15.47
CA LYS A 140 -1.32 -0.40 -16.75
C LYS A 140 -1.79 -1.73 -17.31
N LEU A 141 -1.96 -2.76 -16.47
CA LEU A 141 -2.50 -4.06 -16.86
C LEU A 141 -3.95 -3.96 -17.32
N GLY A 142 -4.78 -3.16 -16.65
CA GLY A 142 -6.14 -2.88 -17.10
C GLY A 142 -6.18 -2.24 -18.50
N LEU A 143 -5.34 -1.23 -18.74
CA LEU A 143 -5.21 -0.59 -20.05
C LEU A 143 -4.65 -1.55 -21.12
N LEU A 144 -3.71 -2.42 -20.74
CA LEU A 144 -3.15 -3.44 -21.63
C LEU A 144 -4.22 -4.46 -22.04
N GLY A 145 -5.14 -4.82 -21.14
CA GLY A 145 -6.31 -5.64 -21.47
C GLY A 145 -7.16 -5.04 -22.59
N LYS A 146 -7.32 -3.70 -22.63
CA LYS A 146 -8.01 -3.03 -23.73
C LYS A 146 -7.27 -3.16 -25.06
N VAL A 147 -5.95 -2.96 -25.05
CA VAL A 147 -5.13 -3.10 -26.26
C VAL A 147 -5.21 -4.53 -26.80
N ILE A 148 -5.07 -5.54 -25.93
CA ILE A 148 -5.14 -6.95 -26.35
C ILE A 148 -6.53 -7.31 -26.84
N GLY A 149 -7.60 -6.87 -26.16
CA GLY A 149 -8.97 -7.12 -26.61
C GLY A 149 -9.25 -6.54 -28.00
N PHE A 150 -8.74 -5.33 -28.29
CA PHE A 150 -8.80 -4.77 -29.64
C PHE A 150 -7.95 -5.54 -30.65
N SER A 151 -6.76 -6.02 -30.27
CA SER A 151 -5.93 -6.84 -31.16
C SER A 151 -6.62 -8.15 -31.53
N ILE A 152 -7.24 -8.85 -30.57
CA ILE A 152 -8.01 -10.09 -30.84
C ILE A 152 -9.19 -9.80 -31.76
N MET A 153 -9.88 -8.68 -31.54
CA MET A 153 -10.98 -8.23 -32.40
C MET A 153 -10.51 -7.96 -33.84
N ALA A 154 -9.38 -7.26 -34.01
CA ALA A 154 -8.82 -6.96 -35.32
C ALA A 154 -8.35 -8.21 -36.06
N LEU A 155 -7.72 -9.17 -35.35
CA LEU A 155 -7.32 -10.46 -35.91
C LEU A 155 -8.52 -11.28 -36.39
N SER A 156 -9.60 -11.30 -35.60
CA SER A 156 -10.84 -12.02 -35.95
C SER A 156 -11.54 -11.42 -37.17
N LEU A 157 -11.41 -10.10 -37.37
CA LEU A 157 -11.96 -9.40 -38.53
C LEU A 157 -11.09 -9.63 -39.78
N GLY A 158 -9.77 -9.67 -39.63
CA GLY A 158 -8.82 -9.90 -40.73
C GLY A 158 -8.82 -11.34 -41.27
N SER A 159 -9.35 -12.30 -40.53
CA SER A 159 -9.44 -13.72 -40.93
C SER A 159 -10.72 -14.09 -41.69
N LEU A 160 -11.57 -13.12 -42.06
CA LEU A 160 -12.83 -13.38 -42.77
C LEU A 160 -12.66 -13.15 -44.27
N ASP A 161 -12.68 -14.24 -45.04
CA ASP A 161 -12.42 -14.25 -46.49
C ASP A 161 -13.57 -13.67 -47.35
N SER A 162 -14.81 -13.57 -46.84
CA SER A 162 -15.92 -12.88 -47.53
C SER A 162 -17.07 -12.52 -46.60
N ILE A 163 -17.59 -11.28 -46.69
CA ILE A 163 -18.73 -10.81 -45.89
C ILE A 163 -20.04 -11.24 -46.57
N GLU A 164 -20.44 -12.50 -46.41
CA GLU A 164 -21.80 -12.94 -46.75
C GLU A 164 -22.81 -12.45 -45.70
N ALA A 165 -24.04 -12.12 -46.12
CA ALA A 165 -25.09 -11.59 -45.25
C ALA A 165 -25.41 -12.49 -44.02
N THR A 166 -25.14 -13.79 -44.13
CA THR A 166 -25.28 -14.80 -43.05
C THR A 166 -24.18 -14.69 -41.98
N GLN A 167 -23.01 -14.16 -42.31
CA GLN A 167 -21.86 -14.01 -41.40
C GLN A 167 -21.91 -12.72 -40.57
N THR A 168 -22.76 -11.77 -40.93
CA THR A 168 -22.91 -10.46 -40.26
C THR A 168 -23.29 -10.58 -38.78
N ALA A 169 -24.14 -11.54 -38.42
CA ALA A 169 -24.55 -11.77 -37.03
C ALA A 169 -23.40 -12.36 -36.18
N THR A 170 -22.61 -13.26 -36.76
CA THR A 170 -21.42 -13.85 -36.12
C THR A 170 -20.34 -12.78 -35.92
N LEU A 171 -20.14 -11.92 -36.91
CA LEU A 171 -19.29 -10.74 -36.83
C LEU A 171 -19.69 -9.82 -35.66
N LEU A 172 -20.96 -9.42 -35.59
CA LEU A 172 -21.48 -8.59 -34.50
C LEU A 172 -21.27 -9.25 -33.13
N LYS A 173 -21.47 -10.58 -33.03
CA LYS A 173 -21.25 -11.32 -31.79
C LYS A 173 -19.79 -11.33 -31.36
N THR A 174 -18.85 -11.56 -32.27
CA THR A 174 -17.40 -11.57 -32.00
C THR A 174 -16.88 -10.18 -31.63
N LEU A 175 -17.34 -9.14 -32.33
CA LEU A 175 -17.01 -7.75 -32.02
C LEU A 175 -17.53 -7.34 -30.63
N THR A 176 -18.79 -7.68 -30.32
CA THR A 176 -19.40 -7.37 -29.01
C THR A 176 -18.71 -8.14 -27.88
N ALA A 177 -18.35 -9.40 -28.12
CA ALA A 177 -17.59 -10.20 -27.16
C ALA A 177 -16.21 -9.59 -26.89
N GLY A 178 -15.40 -9.33 -27.92
CA GLY A 178 -14.05 -8.76 -27.79
C GLY A 178 -14.02 -7.36 -27.16
N LEU A 179 -15.06 -6.55 -27.39
CA LEU A 179 -15.24 -5.28 -26.68
C LEU A 179 -15.61 -5.51 -25.20
N GLY A 180 -16.46 -6.49 -24.91
CA GLY A 180 -16.86 -6.86 -23.55
C GLY A 180 -15.68 -7.35 -22.71
N THR A 181 -14.80 -8.18 -23.29
CA THR A 181 -13.60 -8.69 -22.61
C THR A 181 -12.66 -7.54 -22.23
N ALA A 182 -12.38 -6.64 -23.18
CA ALA A 182 -11.55 -5.44 -22.99
C ALA A 182 -12.08 -4.54 -21.87
N LEU A 183 -13.39 -4.31 -21.84
CA LEU A 183 -14.03 -3.43 -20.87
C LEU A 183 -13.96 -4.01 -19.45
N LEU A 184 -14.23 -5.31 -19.29
CA LEU A 184 -14.23 -5.98 -17.98
C LEU A 184 -12.83 -6.01 -17.35
N THR A 185 -11.79 -6.34 -18.12
CA THR A 185 -10.41 -6.31 -17.62
C THR A 185 -9.98 -4.89 -17.25
N THR A 186 -10.36 -3.89 -18.06
CA THR A 186 -10.09 -2.47 -17.76
C THR A 186 -10.76 -2.03 -16.47
N MET A 187 -12.04 -2.37 -16.30
CA MET A 187 -12.80 -2.05 -15.09
C MET A 187 -12.16 -2.72 -13.87
N THR A 188 -11.77 -3.98 -13.97
CA THR A 188 -11.13 -4.72 -12.88
C THR A 188 -9.80 -4.08 -12.47
N GLY A 189 -8.96 -3.73 -13.45
CA GLY A 189 -7.68 -3.04 -13.18
C GLY A 189 -7.86 -1.66 -12.55
N LEU A 190 -8.84 -0.88 -13.02
CA LEU A 190 -9.14 0.45 -12.47
C LEU A 190 -9.71 0.37 -11.05
N VAL A 191 -10.69 -0.51 -10.82
CA VAL A 191 -11.29 -0.70 -9.49
C VAL A 191 -10.23 -1.20 -8.50
N GLY A 192 -9.41 -2.18 -8.90
CA GLY A 192 -8.30 -2.67 -8.09
C GLY A 192 -7.30 -1.56 -7.74
N ASN A 193 -6.91 -0.75 -8.73
CA ASN A 193 -6.02 0.40 -8.53
C ASN A 193 -6.60 1.44 -7.56
N ILE A 194 -7.89 1.78 -7.66
CA ILE A 194 -8.52 2.75 -6.77
C ILE A 194 -8.59 2.21 -5.33
N LEU A 195 -9.04 0.96 -5.18
CA LEU A 195 -9.18 0.33 -3.87
C LEU A 195 -7.83 0.15 -3.17
N LEU A 196 -6.80 -0.27 -3.90
CA LEU A 196 -5.45 -0.40 -3.35
C LEU A 196 -4.83 0.96 -3.09
N GLY A 197 -5.01 1.93 -3.99
CA GLY A 197 -4.57 3.32 -3.80
C GLY A 197 -5.12 3.93 -2.52
N LEU A 198 -6.40 3.72 -2.21
CA LEU A 198 -7.00 4.20 -0.95
C LEU A 198 -6.34 3.58 0.29
N GLN A 199 -6.02 2.29 0.24
CA GLN A 199 -5.29 1.61 1.32
C GLN A 199 -3.89 2.18 1.51
N LEU A 200 -3.15 2.39 0.41
CA LEU A 200 -1.79 2.92 0.42
C LEU A 200 -1.75 4.37 0.91
N SER A 201 -2.61 5.26 0.39
CA SER A 201 -2.65 6.66 0.85
C SER A 201 -2.98 6.79 2.34
N ARG A 202 -3.70 5.83 2.93
CA ARG A 202 -3.90 5.81 4.39
C ARG A 202 -2.67 5.32 5.14
N LEU A 203 -1.95 4.36 4.58
CA LEU A 203 -0.71 3.84 5.15
C LEU A 203 0.38 4.92 5.17
N ASP A 204 0.51 5.68 4.08
CA ASP A 204 1.46 6.78 3.94
C ASP A 204 1.21 7.87 4.99
N ARG A 205 -0.04 8.34 5.10
CA ARG A 205 -0.44 9.34 6.12
C ARG A 205 -0.06 8.94 7.56
N VAL A 206 -0.07 7.64 7.85
CA VAL A 206 0.27 7.14 9.19
C VAL A 206 1.78 6.99 9.35
N ALA A 207 2.52 6.67 8.29
CA ALA A 207 3.98 6.75 8.32
C ALA A 207 4.47 8.19 8.46
N ASP A 208 3.88 9.15 7.74
CA ASP A 208 4.14 10.59 7.89
C ASP A 208 3.91 11.04 9.33
N GLY A 209 2.76 10.65 9.91
CA GLY A 209 2.42 10.95 11.31
C GLY A 209 3.45 10.39 12.29
N LEU A 210 3.92 9.15 12.10
CA LEU A 210 4.95 8.53 12.93
C LEU A 210 6.27 9.34 12.93
N VAL A 211 6.71 9.78 11.76
CA VAL A 211 7.96 10.54 11.61
C VAL A 211 7.82 11.92 12.24
N ALA A 212 6.69 12.60 11.99
CA ALA A 212 6.40 13.91 12.59
C ALA A 212 6.32 13.84 14.12
N ASP A 213 5.58 12.88 14.67
CA ASP A 213 5.47 12.67 16.11
C ASP A 213 6.83 12.33 16.75
N ALA A 214 7.68 11.58 16.05
CA ALA A 214 9.01 11.20 16.53
C ALA A 214 9.96 12.40 16.57
N LEU A 215 9.88 13.26 15.54
CA LEU A 215 10.65 14.51 15.48
C LEU A 215 10.22 15.47 16.59
N GLU A 216 8.91 15.69 16.75
CA GLU A 216 8.36 16.53 17.82
C GLU A 216 8.79 16.00 19.20
N LEU A 217 8.74 14.68 19.39
CA LEU A 217 9.18 14.03 20.62
C LEU A 217 10.68 14.24 20.85
N ALA A 218 11.51 14.14 19.82
CA ALA A 218 12.94 14.38 19.95
C ALA A 218 13.21 15.85 20.33
N GLU A 219 12.58 16.82 19.66
CA GLU A 219 12.77 18.24 19.92
C GLU A 219 12.33 18.63 21.34
N ASN A 220 11.13 18.23 21.74
CA ASN A 220 10.54 18.62 23.02
C ASN A 220 11.05 17.77 24.19
N GLY A 221 11.26 16.47 23.95
CA GLY A 221 11.68 15.52 24.98
C GLY A 221 13.18 15.63 25.28
N LEU A 222 14.05 15.65 24.26
CA LEU A 222 15.50 15.72 24.49
C LEU A 222 15.95 17.09 24.97
N ALA A 223 15.21 18.17 24.67
CA ALA A 223 15.46 19.49 25.26
C ALA A 223 15.38 19.50 26.80
N ARG A 224 14.60 18.60 27.39
CA ARG A 224 14.52 18.43 28.85
C ARG A 224 15.67 17.61 29.43
N VAL A 225 16.28 16.75 28.61
CA VAL A 225 17.42 15.89 28.99
C VAL A 225 18.74 16.66 28.86
N PHE A 226 18.84 17.52 27.84
CA PHE A 226 19.97 18.41 27.61
C PHE A 226 19.48 19.86 27.62
N PRO A 227 19.27 20.47 28.81
CA PRO A 227 18.92 21.89 28.87
C PRO A 227 20.01 22.71 28.19
N ALA A 228 19.59 23.69 27.38
CA ALA A 228 20.52 24.69 26.86
C ALA A 228 21.06 25.49 28.05
N GLU A 229 22.39 25.55 28.18
CA GLU A 229 23.07 26.44 29.14
C GLU A 229 22.72 27.91 28.87
#